data_AF-A0A497EP82-F1
#
_entry.id   AF-A0A497EP82-F1
#
_cell.length_a   1.000
_cell.length_b   1.000
_cell.length_c   1.000
_cell.angle_alpha   90.00
_cell.angle_beta   90.00
_cell.angle_gamma   90.00
#
_symmetry.space_group_name_H-M   'P 1'
#
loop_
_entity.id
_entity.type
_entity.pdbx_description
1 polymer ?
#
loop_
_entity_poly.entity_id
_entity_poly.type
_entity_poly.pdbx_seq_one_letter_code
_entity_poly.pdbx_strand_id
1 'polypeptide(L)'
;MTAVFLFGIPHVFNEVNPFIGRYVISPTSVIMTFSAIFMSMVWGVIREKSGFILIPTVIHGSLVYTVFILGKVAGLEASNIVAAITLFIFFVALFEKMMKEPI
;
A
#
# COMPACT_ATOMS: atom_id res chain seq x y z
N MET A 1 -11.76 11.00 4.88
CA MET A 1 -11.70 10.76 6.34
C MET A 1 -11.50 9.28 6.68
N THR A 2 -12.38 8.37 6.25
CA THR A 2 -12.29 6.92 6.57
C THR A 2 -10.93 6.29 6.23
N ALA A 3 -10.35 6.64 5.08
CA ALA A 3 -9.02 6.16 4.67
C ALA A 3 -7.91 6.48 5.70
N VAL A 4 -7.97 7.66 6.32
CA VAL A 4 -7.01 8.10 7.33
C VAL A 4 -7.09 7.22 8.58
N PHE A 5 -8.30 6.97 9.08
CA PHE A 5 -8.50 6.22 10.31
C PHE A 5 -8.26 4.72 10.14
N LEU A 6 -8.71 4.13 9.02
CA LEU A 6 -8.62 2.69 8.82
C LEU A 6 -7.28 2.23 8.23
N PHE A 7 -6.57 3.11 7.51
CA PHE A 7 -5.34 2.73 6.82
C PHE A 7 -4.16 3.61 7.22
N GLY A 8 -4.35 4.91 7.44
CA GLY A 8 -3.25 5.79 7.87
C GLY A 8 -2.75 5.49 9.29
N ILE A 9 -3.63 5.64 10.28
CA ILE A 9 -3.28 5.50 11.71
C ILE A 9 -2.58 4.16 12.01
N PRO A 10 -3.05 3.00 11.52
CA PRO A 10 -2.35 1.74 11.76
C PRO A 10 -0.89 1.73 11.29
N HIS A 11 -0.59 2.41 10.17
CA HIS A 11 0.78 2.44 9.63
C HIS A 11 1.72 3.34 10.44
N VAL A 12 1.22 4.42 11.05
CA VAL A 12 2.00 5.23 12.01
C VAL A 12 2.39 4.38 13.22
N PHE A 13 1.48 3.51 13.69
CA PHE A 13 1.72 2.67 14.85
C PHE A 13 2.60 1.45 14.61
N ASN A 14 3.02 1.17 13.37
CA ASN A 14 3.96 0.07 13.10
C ASN A 14 5.31 0.23 13.82
N GLU A 15 5.71 1.46 14.13
CA GLU A 15 6.94 1.75 14.89
C GLU A 15 6.69 2.12 16.35
N VAL A 16 5.43 2.11 16.79
CA VAL A 16 5.02 2.36 18.17
C VAL A 16 4.63 1.04 18.82
N ASN A 17 5.47 0.54 19.71
CA ASN A 17 5.21 -0.66 20.48
C ASN A 17 5.40 -0.38 21.99
N PRO A 18 4.30 -0.16 22.74
CA PRO A 18 4.37 0.15 24.16
C PRO A 18 4.85 -1.04 25.00
N PHE A 19 4.71 -2.29 24.53
CA PHE A 19 5.12 -3.48 25.24
C PHE A 19 6.65 -3.65 25.33
N ILE A 20 7.39 -2.99 24.42
CA ILE A 20 8.87 -2.96 24.42
C ILE A 20 9.43 -1.56 24.66
N GLY A 21 8.58 -0.59 25.03
CA GLY A 21 8.98 0.80 25.28
C GLY A 21 9.43 1.58 24.04
N ARG A 22 9.06 1.14 22.83
CA ARG A 22 9.46 1.79 21.57
C ARG A 22 8.38 2.79 21.12
N TYR A 23 8.74 4.07 21.06
CA TYR A 23 7.87 5.15 20.59
C TYR A 23 8.62 5.96 19.53
N VAL A 24 8.65 5.45 18.29
CA VAL A 24 9.37 6.08 17.18
C VAL A 24 8.39 6.37 16.05
N ILE A 25 8.51 7.56 15.46
CA ILE A 25 7.86 7.91 14.19
C ILE A 25 8.97 8.31 13.23
N SER A 26 9.44 7.37 12.41
CA SER A 26 10.46 7.66 11.40
C SER A 26 9.86 8.35 10.16
N PRO A 27 10.69 9.04 9.34
CA PRO A 27 10.27 9.52 8.03
C PRO A 27 9.67 8.41 7.15
N THR A 28 10.19 7.18 7.25
CA THR A 28 9.66 6.01 6.52
C THR A 28 8.24 5.68 6.94
N SER A 29 7.93 5.71 8.24
CA SER A 29 6.58 5.49 8.74
C SER A 29 5.60 6.58 8.29
N VAL A 30 6.05 7.83 8.23
CA VAL A 30 5.24 8.94 7.68
C VAL A 30 4.95 8.73 6.20
N ILE A 31 5.95 8.38 5.40
CA ILE A 31 5.80 8.10 3.96
C ILE A 31 4.85 6.92 3.73
N MET A 32 5.03 5.82 4.46
CA MET A 32 4.13 4.66 4.38
C MET A 32 2.70 5.03 4.77
N THR A 33 2.51 5.89 5.76
CA THR A 33 1.18 6.37 6.18
C THR A 33 0.48 7.11 5.05
N PHE A 34 1.15 8.08 4.42
CA PHE A 34 0.57 8.80 3.28
C PHE A 34 0.28 7.87 2.10
N SER A 35 1.21 6.95 1.81
CA SER A 35 1.03 5.93 0.77
C SER A 35 -0.18 5.05 1.05
N ALA A 36 -0.33 4.53 2.27
CA ALA A 36 -1.45 3.68 2.67
C ALA A 36 -2.80 4.40 2.55
N ILE A 37 -2.87 5.67 2.96
CA ILE A 37 -4.07 6.49 2.82
C ILE A 37 -4.44 6.61 1.34
N PHE A 38 -3.49 7.01 0.49
CA PHE A 38 -3.71 7.17 -0.94
C PHE A 38 -4.14 5.86 -1.61
N MET A 39 -3.36 4.79 -1.40
CA MET A 39 -3.61 3.49 -2.02
C MET A 39 -4.94 2.88 -1.55
N SER A 40 -5.35 3.08 -0.29
CA SER A 40 -6.66 2.60 0.17
C SER A 40 -7.84 3.20 -0.60
N MET A 41 -7.74 4.47 -1.02
CA MET A 41 -8.75 5.09 -1.86
C MET A 41 -8.77 4.46 -3.25
N VAL A 42 -7.59 4.22 -3.83
CA VAL A 42 -7.45 3.54 -5.14
C VAL A 42 -8.04 2.14 -5.08
N TRP A 43 -7.71 1.35 -4.06
CA TRP A 43 -8.28 0.02 -3.85
C TRP A 43 -9.80 0.03 -3.72
N GLY A 44 -10.36 1.03 -3.03
CA GLY A 44 -11.80 1.24 -2.94
C GLY A 44 -12.44 1.50 -4.31
N VAL A 45 -11.81 2.35 -5.13
CA VAL A 45 -12.27 2.63 -6.50
C VAL A 45 -12.22 1.36 -7.37
N ILE A 46 -11.15 0.56 -7.28
CA ILE A 46 -11.05 -0.71 -8.02
C ILE A 46 -12.15 -1.68 -7.58
N ARG A 47 -12.38 -1.82 -6.26
CA ARG A 47 -13.44 -2.67 -5.72
C ARG A 47 -14.81 -2.23 -6.26
N GLU A 48 -15.06 -0.93 -6.29
CA GLU A 48 -16.35 -0.40 -6.73
C GLU A 48 -16.56 -0.58 -8.23
N LYS A 49 -15.51 -0.31 -9.04
CA LYS A 49 -15.56 -0.49 -10.50
C LYS A 49 -15.74 -1.96 -10.91
N SER A 50 -15.10 -2.88 -10.19
CA SER A 50 -15.09 -4.31 -10.53
C SER A 50 -16.18 -5.12 -9.83
N GLY A 51 -16.79 -4.59 -8.76
CA GLY A 51 -17.67 -5.35 -7.87
C GLY A 51 -16.95 -6.47 -7.11
N PHE A 52 -15.62 -6.61 -7.21
CA PHE A 52 -14.90 -7.78 -6.74
C PHE A 52 -13.75 -7.43 -5.80
N ILE A 53 -13.89 -7.80 -4.53
CA ILE A 53 -12.90 -7.47 -3.48
C ILE A 53 -11.55 -8.17 -3.68
N LEU A 54 -11.52 -9.33 -4.36
CA LEU A 54 -10.26 -10.07 -4.50
C LEU A 54 -9.22 -9.34 -5.35
N ILE A 55 -9.62 -8.48 -6.30
CA ILE A 55 -8.67 -7.71 -7.11
C ILE A 55 -7.78 -6.82 -6.23
N PRO A 56 -8.33 -5.85 -5.45
CA PRO A 56 -7.50 -5.06 -4.56
C PRO A 56 -6.84 -5.88 -3.46
N THR A 57 -7.45 -6.99 -2.99
CA THR A 57 -6.81 -7.88 -2.01
C THR A 57 -5.52 -8.51 -2.55
N VAL A 58 -5.54 -9.04 -3.78
CA VAL A 58 -4.36 -9.65 -4.41
C VAL A 58 -3.29 -8.61 -4.70
N ILE A 59 -3.67 -7.43 -5.19
CA ILE A 59 -2.71 -6.35 -5.47
C ILE A 59 -2.04 -5.88 -4.17
N HIS A 60 -2.82 -5.62 -3.12
CA HIS A 60 -2.30 -5.22 -1.82
C HIS A 60 -1.42 -6.32 -1.19
N GLY A 61 -1.86 -7.57 -1.21
CA GLY A 61 -1.08 -8.70 -0.70
C GLY A 61 0.26 -8.86 -1.43
N SER A 62 0.26 -8.69 -2.75
CA SER A 62 1.47 -8.76 -3.58
C SER A 62 2.46 -7.63 -3.26
N LEU A 63 1.96 -6.42 -2.99
CA LEU A 63 2.77 -5.29 -2.52
C LEU A 63 3.41 -5.57 -1.17
N VAL A 64 2.62 -6.04 -0.19
CA VAL A 64 3.10 -6.37 1.16
C VAL A 64 4.15 -7.49 1.09
N TYR A 65 3.91 -8.54 0.30
CA TYR A 65 4.87 -9.62 0.08
C TYR A 65 6.18 -9.09 -0.51
N THR A 66 6.09 -8.24 -1.54
CA THR A 66 7.27 -7.68 -2.21
C THR A 66 8.09 -6.79 -1.27
N VAL A 67 7.44 -5.88 -0.56
CA VAL A 67 8.13 -4.93 0.32
C VAL A 67 8.73 -5.62 1.54
N PHE A 68 7.96 -6.47 2.24
CA PHE A 68 8.36 -6.97 3.54
C PHE A 68 8.92 -8.40 3.54
N ILE A 69 8.43 -9.28 2.67
CA ILE A 69 8.90 -10.67 2.64
C ILE A 69 10.09 -10.79 1.71
N LEU A 70 9.97 -10.35 0.45
CA LEU A 70 11.12 -10.32 -0.46
C LEU A 70 12.19 -9.33 0.03
N GLY A 71 11.81 -8.22 0.65
CA GLY A 71 12.75 -7.26 1.23
C GLY A 71 13.68 -7.85 2.30
N LYS A 72 13.31 -8.94 2.97
CA LYS A 72 14.20 -9.65 3.91
C LYS A 72 15.34 -10.39 3.20
N VAL A 73 15.14 -10.76 1.94
CA VAL A 73 16.10 -11.54 1.14
C VAL A 73 16.87 -10.63 0.17
N ALA A 74 16.17 -9.73 -0.52
CA ALA A 74 16.71 -8.85 -1.55
C ALA A 74 17.17 -7.47 -1.03
N GLY A 75 16.87 -7.15 0.22
CA GLY A 75 17.10 -5.84 0.82
C GLY A 75 15.86 -4.93 0.75
N LEU A 76 15.51 -4.33 1.89
CA LEU A 76 14.32 -3.49 2.03
C LEU A 76 14.30 -2.32 1.04
N GLU A 77 15.43 -1.65 0.85
CA GLU A 77 15.52 -0.51 -0.08
C GLU A 77 15.21 -0.91 -1.53
N ALA A 78 15.89 -1.95 -2.03
CA ALA A 78 15.67 -2.46 -3.38
C ALA A 78 14.22 -2.92 -3.60
N SER A 79 13.64 -3.64 -2.63
CA SER A 79 12.24 -4.06 -2.71
C SER A 79 11.24 -2.90 -2.70
N ASN A 80 11.51 -1.84 -1.93
CA ASN A 80 10.66 -0.63 -1.94
C ASN A 80 10.77 0.12 -3.29
N ILE A 81 11.97 0.20 -3.88
CA ILE A 81 12.17 0.78 -5.22
C ILE A 81 11.35 0.01 -6.27
N VAL A 82 11.44 -1.33 -6.25
CA VAL A 82 10.67 -2.18 -7.17
C VAL A 82 9.16 -1.95 -6.99
N ALA A 83 8.67 -1.94 -5.76
CA ALA A 83 7.25 -1.67 -5.48
C ALA A 83 6.81 -0.29 -6.00
N ALA A 84 7.63 0.75 -5.81
CA ALA A 84 7.35 2.09 -6.31
C ALA A 84 7.30 2.14 -7.85
N ILE A 85 8.26 1.51 -8.53
CA ILE A 85 8.28 1.42 -10.00
C ILE A 85 7.05 0.65 -10.50
N THR A 86 6.71 -0.48 -9.88
CA THR A 86 5.53 -1.26 -10.26
C THR A 86 4.24 -0.46 -10.10
N LEU A 87 4.08 0.27 -9.00
CA LEU A 87 2.93 1.15 -8.79
C LEU A 87 2.88 2.27 -9.83
N PHE A 88 4.02 2.89 -10.14
CA PHE A 88 4.10 3.91 -11.17
C PHE A 88 3.65 3.38 -12.54
N ILE A 89 4.17 2.22 -12.95
CA ILE A 89 3.76 1.56 -14.20
C ILE A 89 2.27 1.24 -14.17
N PHE A 90 1.75 0.71 -13.06
CA PHE A 90 0.33 0.43 -12.90
C PHE A 90 -0.51 1.69 -13.16
N PHE A 91 -0.19 2.81 -12.53
CA PHE A 91 -0.94 4.05 -12.72
C PHE A 91 -0.85 4.61 -14.13
N VAL A 92 0.34 4.60 -14.74
CA VAL A 92 0.56 5.21 -16.07
C VAL A 92 -0.01 4.35 -17.21
N ALA A 93 0.07 3.01 -17.11
CA ALA A 93 -0.23 2.14 -18.24
C ALA A 93 -1.51 1.31 -18.09
N LEU A 94 -1.95 1.00 -16.87
CA LEU A 94 -3.00 0.01 -16.61
C LEU A 94 -4.24 0.60 -15.95
N PHE A 95 -4.07 1.51 -14.99
CA PHE A 95 -5.16 2.00 -14.16
C PHE A 95 -6.29 2.63 -14.98
N GLU A 96 -5.97 3.59 -15.87
CA GLU A 96 -6.99 4.23 -16.71
C GLU A 96 -7.70 3.23 -17.62
N LYS A 97 -6.98 2.26 -18.18
CA LYS A 97 -7.56 1.23 -19.06
C LYS A 97 -8.57 0.37 -18.30
N MET A 98 -8.19 -0.13 -17.14
CA MET A 98 -9.06 -0.91 -16.26
C MET A 98 -10.30 -0.10 -15.84
N MET A 99 -10.16 1.21 -15.60
CA MET A 99 -11.31 2.06 -15.28
C MET A 99 -12.29 2.26 -16.44
N LYS A 100 -11.83 2.12 -17.70
CA LYS A 100 -12.66 2.25 -18.91
C LYS A 100 -13.29 0.93 -19.37
N GLU A 101 -12.91 -0.20 -18.79
CA GLU A 101 -13.54 -1.48 -19.13
C GLU A 101 -15.03 -1.43 -18.76
N PRO A 102 -15.92 -2.08 -19.54
CA PRO A 102 -17.32 -2.26 -19.15
C PRO A 102 -17.42 -2.92 -17.76
N ILE A 103 -18.52 -2.64 -17.04
CA ILE A 103 -18.86 -3.37 -15.81
C ILE A 103 -19.47 -4.71 -16.21
#